data_AF-A0A366H978-F1
#
_entry.id   AF-A0A366H978-F1
#
_cell.length_a   1.000
_cell.length_b   1.000
_cell.length_c   1.000
_cell.angle_alpha   90.00
_cell.angle_beta   90.00
_cell.angle_gamma   90.00
#
_symmetry.space_group_name_H-M   'P 1'
#
loop_
_entity.id
_entity.type
_entity.pdbx_description
1 polymer ?
#
loop_
_entity_poly.entity_id
_entity_poly.type
_entity_poly.pdbx_seq_one_letter_code
_entity_poly.pdbx_strand_id
1 'polypeptide(L)'
;MSEDSHPDFSLLREEVKALRLMTMLIVMFVLVALMFGNLLAVFQVPKMVKVFEEMLGDLRKLPTLTHWVISYSRLGGWMLPYALMIVVPVSTCVTYVLFRKTLWAQVFAALVILFLIFHWVIVALAIQSPLLQIMQGINQRG
;
A
#
# COMPACT_ATOMS: atom_id res chain seq x y z
N MET A 1 15.84 56.66 -10.09
CA MET A 1 15.73 55.56 -11.07
C MET A 1 15.50 54.28 -10.27
N SER A 2 14.25 54.11 -9.81
CA SER A 2 13.78 52.90 -9.13
C SER A 2 12.69 52.35 -10.03
N GLU A 3 13.13 51.59 -11.02
CA GLU A 3 12.27 50.92 -11.98
C GLU A 3 11.56 49.78 -11.25
N ASP A 4 10.23 49.79 -11.33
CA ASP A 4 9.32 48.99 -10.54
C ASP A 4 9.68 47.49 -10.53
N SER A 5 10.09 47.01 -9.36
CA SER A 5 10.20 45.59 -9.04
C SER A 5 8.82 44.97 -8.80
N HIS A 6 7.91 45.08 -9.77
CA HIS A 6 6.66 44.34 -9.73
C HIS A 6 6.99 42.84 -9.84
N PRO A 7 6.63 42.01 -8.83
CA PRO A 7 6.86 40.58 -8.90
C PRO A 7 6.19 40.02 -10.15
N ASP A 8 6.92 39.26 -10.95
CA ASP A 8 6.39 38.65 -12.17
C ASP A 8 5.42 37.51 -11.81
N PHE A 9 4.18 37.89 -11.51
CA PHE A 9 3.10 36.98 -11.10
C PHE A 9 2.76 35.94 -12.17
N SER A 10 3.14 36.17 -13.44
CA SER A 10 2.99 35.22 -14.55
C SER A 10 3.84 33.98 -14.31
N LEU A 11 5.13 34.18 -14.03
CA LEU A 11 6.10 33.11 -13.80
C LEU A 11 5.71 32.26 -12.59
N LEU A 12 5.37 32.91 -11.46
CA LEU A 12 4.92 32.21 -10.26
C LEU A 12 3.67 31.35 -10.51
N ARG A 13 2.73 31.82 -11.35
CA ARG A 13 1.52 31.06 -11.70
C ARG A 13 1.84 29.84 -12.55
N GLU A 14 2.80 29.92 -13.45
CA GLU A 14 3.23 28.78 -14.28
C GLU A 14 3.97 27.73 -13.45
N GLU A 15 4.88 28.16 -12.58
CA GLU A 15 5.59 27.27 -11.66
C GLU A 15 4.63 26.53 -10.72
N VAL A 16 3.65 27.24 -10.13
CA VAL A 16 2.64 26.62 -9.26
C VAL A 16 1.76 25.62 -10.02
N LYS A 17 1.42 25.90 -11.28
CA LYS A 17 0.67 24.95 -12.14
C LYS A 17 1.52 23.71 -12.43
N ALA A 18 2.79 23.89 -12.79
CA ALA A 18 3.72 22.80 -13.08
C ALA A 18 3.94 21.93 -11.85
N LEU A 19 4.19 22.55 -10.69
CA LEU A 19 4.36 21.86 -9.41
C LEU A 19 3.11 21.04 -9.07
N ARG A 20 1.91 21.62 -9.22
CA ARG A 20 0.65 20.90 -8.96
C ARG A 20 0.46 19.71 -9.88
N LEU A 21 0.84 19.82 -11.16
CA LEU A 21 0.80 18.70 -12.10
C LEU A 21 1.82 17.62 -11.72
N MET A 22 3.04 17.98 -11.37
CA MET A 22 4.06 17.03 -10.93
C MET A 22 3.63 16.28 -9.66
N THR A 23 3.15 16.99 -8.63
CA THR A 23 2.62 16.37 -7.42
C THR A 23 1.46 15.42 -7.74
N MET A 24 0.57 15.80 -8.67
CA MET A 24 -0.52 14.92 -9.09
C MET A 24 0.01 13.62 -9.72
N LEU A 25 0.95 13.71 -10.65
CA LEU A 25 1.53 12.55 -11.32
C LEU A 25 2.27 11.64 -10.34
N ILE A 26 3.05 12.21 -9.41
CA ILE A 26 3.76 11.46 -8.38
C ILE A 26 2.77 10.70 -7.48
N VAL A 27 1.72 11.37 -6.99
CA VAL A 27 0.71 10.74 -6.13
C VAL A 27 -0.02 9.60 -6.85
N MET A 28 -0.37 9.80 -8.13
CA MET A 28 -1.00 8.74 -8.94
C MET A 28 -0.05 7.57 -9.16
N PHE A 29 1.21 7.83 -9.49
CA PHE A 29 2.22 6.78 -9.66
C PHE A 29 2.40 5.97 -8.37
N VAL A 30 2.53 6.64 -7.22
CA VAL A 30 2.65 5.99 -5.91
C VAL A 30 1.43 5.14 -5.59
N LEU A 31 0.21 5.65 -5.83
CA LEU A 31 -1.02 4.90 -5.60
C LEU A 31 -1.09 3.63 -6.46
N VAL A 32 -0.77 3.72 -7.75
CA VAL A 32 -0.78 2.58 -8.66
C VAL A 32 0.31 1.56 -8.27
N ALA A 33 1.51 2.03 -7.95
CA ALA A 33 2.61 1.16 -7.51
C ALA A 33 2.26 0.41 -6.21
N LEU A 34 1.71 1.12 -5.21
CA LEU A 34 1.27 0.51 -3.96
C LEU A 34 0.08 -0.43 -4.16
N MET A 35 -0.88 -0.09 -5.02
CA MET A 35 -1.99 -0.96 -5.40
C MET A 35 -1.46 -2.28 -5.96
N PHE A 36 -0.55 -2.20 -6.93
CA PHE A 36 0.04 -3.39 -7.55
C PHE A 36 0.86 -4.21 -6.56
N GLY A 37 1.68 -3.57 -5.73
CA GLY A 37 2.45 -4.23 -4.67
C GLY A 37 1.56 -4.96 -3.66
N ASN A 38 0.45 -4.35 -3.25
CA ASN A 38 -0.53 -4.98 -2.36
C ASN A 38 -1.27 -6.14 -3.03
N LEU A 39 -1.66 -6.00 -4.30
CA LEU A 39 -2.28 -7.10 -5.05
C LEU A 39 -1.37 -8.31 -5.17
N LEU A 40 -0.09 -8.10 -5.49
CA LEU A 40 0.90 -9.16 -5.51
C LEU A 40 1.05 -9.82 -4.14
N ALA A 41 1.07 -9.03 -3.07
CA ALA A 41 1.17 -9.56 -1.71
C ALA A 41 -0.03 -10.46 -1.38
N VAL A 42 -1.26 -10.01 -1.64
CA VAL A 42 -2.48 -10.81 -1.42
C VAL A 42 -2.49 -12.08 -2.28
N PHE A 43 -2.04 -12.00 -3.54
CA PHE A 43 -1.95 -13.15 -4.44
C PHE A 43 -0.93 -14.21 -3.97
N GLN A 44 0.10 -13.80 -3.23
CA GLN A 44 1.08 -14.72 -2.68
C GLN A 44 0.60 -15.44 -1.43
N VAL A 45 -0.32 -14.86 -0.63
CA VAL A 45 -0.76 -15.45 0.65
C VAL A 45 -1.25 -16.90 0.50
N PRO A 46 -2.14 -17.28 -0.44
CA PRO A 46 -2.60 -18.67 -0.58
C PRO A 46 -1.47 -19.65 -0.92
N LYS A 47 -0.48 -19.21 -1.71
CA LYS A 47 0.69 -20.02 -2.07
C LYS A 47 1.57 -20.24 -0.85
N MET A 48 1.82 -19.19 -0.09
CA MET A 48 2.62 -19.26 1.14
C MET A 48 1.95 -20.13 2.21
N VAL A 49 0.62 -20.09 2.33
CA VAL A 49 -0.12 -20.98 3.25
C VAL A 49 0.19 -22.45 2.96
N LYS A 50 0.17 -22.86 1.69
CA LYS A 50 0.49 -24.24 1.31
C LYS A 50 1.92 -24.61 1.65
N VAL A 51 2.87 -23.73 1.34
CA VAL A 51 4.29 -23.92 1.68
C VAL A 51 4.48 -24.04 3.19
N PHE A 52 3.79 -23.22 3.98
CA PHE A 52 3.87 -23.31 5.45
C PHE A 52 3.24 -24.57 6.01
N GLU A 53 2.12 -25.03 5.44
CA GLU A 53 1.49 -26.29 5.81
C GLU A 53 2.42 -27.47 5.52
N GLU A 54 3.09 -27.48 4.36
CA GLU A 54 4.09 -28.50 4.00
C GLU A 54 5.33 -28.45 4.91
N MET A 55 5.81 -27.26 5.30
CA MET A 55 6.99 -27.10 6.14
C MET A 55 6.75 -27.42 7.61
N LEU A 56 5.59 -27.03 8.16
CA LEU A 56 5.29 -27.16 9.60
C LEU A 56 4.41 -28.37 9.93
N GLY A 57 3.80 -28.98 8.91
CA GLY A 57 2.83 -30.09 9.01
C GLY A 57 1.48 -29.69 9.60
N ASP A 58 1.38 -28.55 10.27
CA ASP A 58 0.15 -27.99 10.84
C ASP A 58 0.23 -26.46 10.84
N LEU A 59 -0.81 -25.83 10.29
CA LEU A 59 -0.97 -24.38 10.24
C LEU A 59 -1.12 -23.75 11.63
N ARG A 60 -1.53 -24.51 12.67
CA ARG A 60 -1.66 -24.00 14.05
C ARG A 60 -0.34 -23.58 14.68
N LYS A 61 0.79 -24.00 14.10
CA LYS A 61 2.13 -23.60 14.54
C LYS A 61 2.55 -22.25 14.00
N LEU A 62 1.72 -21.61 13.18
CA LEU A 62 2.01 -20.29 12.63
C LEU A 62 1.93 -19.19 13.70
N PRO A 63 2.76 -18.15 13.57
CA PRO A 63 2.64 -16.95 14.39
C PRO A 63 1.24 -16.36 14.29
N THR A 64 0.78 -15.74 15.38
CA THR A 64 -0.54 -15.11 15.48
C THR A 64 -0.79 -14.12 14.34
N LEU A 65 0.21 -13.29 13.99
CA LEU A 65 0.12 -12.32 12.90
C LEU A 65 -0.17 -13.00 11.55
N THR A 66 0.52 -14.11 11.24
CA THR A 66 0.30 -14.89 10.02
C THR A 66 -1.10 -15.49 10.01
N HIS A 67 -1.59 -16.00 11.14
CA HIS A 67 -2.97 -16.47 11.26
C HIS A 67 -4.01 -15.38 10.96
N TRP A 68 -3.81 -14.17 11.49
CA TRP A 68 -4.68 -13.02 11.19
C TRP A 68 -4.68 -12.69 9.71
N VAL A 69 -3.50 -12.61 9.07
CA VAL A 69 -3.39 -12.31 7.64
C VAL A 69 -4.02 -13.39 6.77
N ILE A 70 -3.87 -14.68 7.12
CA ILE A 70 -4.52 -15.78 6.42
C ILE A 70 -6.04 -15.70 6.59
N SER A 71 -6.52 -15.44 7.80
CA SER A 71 -7.95 -15.33 8.08
C SER A 71 -8.57 -14.15 7.34
N TYR A 72 -7.89 -13.00 7.32
CA TYR A 72 -8.26 -11.84 6.51
C TYR A 72 -8.27 -12.18 5.02
N SER A 73 -7.26 -12.90 4.52
CA SER A 73 -7.16 -13.29 3.11
C SER A 73 -8.31 -14.19 2.64
N ARG A 74 -8.94 -14.92 3.57
CA ARG A 74 -10.07 -15.83 3.32
C ARG A 74 -11.44 -15.14 3.35
N LEU A 75 -11.54 -13.89 3.82
CA LEU A 75 -12.80 -13.18 3.90
C LEU A 75 -13.47 -13.05 2.52
N GLY A 76 -14.79 -13.23 2.49
CA GLY A 76 -15.57 -13.17 1.24
C GLY A 76 -15.10 -14.17 0.18
N GLY A 77 -14.70 -15.38 0.59
CA GLY A 77 -14.30 -16.44 -0.35
C GLY A 77 -13.02 -16.12 -1.11
N TRP A 78 -12.05 -15.48 -0.44
CA TRP A 78 -10.81 -14.97 -1.04
C TRP A 78 -10.98 -13.78 -1.98
N MET A 79 -12.18 -13.23 -2.18
CA MET A 79 -12.38 -12.12 -3.13
C MET A 79 -12.35 -10.74 -2.46
N LEU A 80 -12.79 -10.64 -1.21
CA LEU A 80 -12.97 -9.36 -0.54
C LEU A 80 -11.67 -8.56 -0.38
N PRO A 81 -10.52 -9.16 0.01
CA PRO A 81 -9.25 -8.45 0.04
C PRO A 81 -8.83 -7.91 -1.34
N TYR A 82 -9.02 -8.68 -2.41
CA TYR A 82 -8.68 -8.24 -3.77
C TYR A 82 -9.59 -7.09 -4.22
N ALA A 83 -10.89 -7.22 -3.98
CA ALA A 83 -11.85 -6.17 -4.29
C ALA A 83 -11.49 -4.88 -3.55
N LEU A 84 -11.13 -4.96 -2.27
CA LEU A 84 -10.73 -3.80 -1.47
C LEU A 84 -9.43 -3.18 -1.99
N MET A 85 -8.44 -4.00 -2.35
CA MET A 85 -7.17 -3.53 -2.92
C MET A 85 -7.30 -2.90 -4.31
N ILE A 86 -8.39 -3.12 -5.04
CA ILE A 86 -8.63 -2.49 -6.35
C ILE A 86 -9.58 -1.30 -6.22
N VAL A 87 -10.74 -1.50 -5.60
CA VAL A 87 -11.81 -0.50 -5.54
C VAL A 87 -11.37 0.72 -4.74
N VAL A 88 -10.67 0.54 -3.62
CA VAL A 88 -10.24 1.68 -2.79
C VAL A 88 -9.21 2.56 -3.52
N PRO A 89 -8.12 2.03 -4.09
CA PRO A 89 -7.16 2.89 -4.81
C PRO A 89 -7.75 3.49 -6.10
N VAL A 90 -8.54 2.74 -6.87
CA VAL A 90 -9.16 3.25 -8.10
C VAL A 90 -10.16 4.36 -7.79
N SER A 91 -11.04 4.18 -6.81
CA SER A 91 -11.99 5.22 -6.40
C SER A 91 -11.28 6.47 -5.86
N THR A 92 -10.15 6.29 -5.19
CA THR A 92 -9.26 7.37 -4.72
C THR A 92 -8.64 8.12 -5.90
N CYS A 93 -8.12 7.42 -6.90
CA CYS A 93 -7.58 8.05 -8.11
C CYS A 93 -8.62 8.89 -8.84
N VAL A 94 -9.83 8.34 -9.03
CA VAL A 94 -10.95 9.07 -9.66
C VAL A 94 -11.29 10.33 -8.85
N THR A 95 -11.45 10.19 -7.53
CA THR A 95 -11.77 11.31 -6.64
C THR A 95 -10.67 12.38 -6.68
N TYR A 96 -9.40 11.97 -6.65
CA TYR A 96 -8.26 12.86 -6.67
C TYR A 96 -8.15 13.65 -7.98
N VAL A 97 -8.43 13.01 -9.12
CA VAL A 97 -8.44 13.68 -10.44
C VAL A 97 -9.59 14.67 -10.55
N LEU A 98 -10.81 14.28 -10.18
CA LEU A 98 -12.01 15.12 -10.30
C LEU A 98 -11.98 16.31 -9.33
N PHE A 99 -11.54 16.07 -8.09
CA PHE A 99 -11.59 17.02 -7.00
C PHE A 99 -10.18 17.55 -6.63
N ARG A 100 -9.27 17.65 -7.60
CA ARG A 100 -7.85 18.03 -7.40
C ARG A 100 -7.59 19.35 -6.66
N LYS A 101 -8.58 20.24 -6.59
CA LYS A 101 -8.46 21.56 -5.94
C LYS A 101 -8.90 21.57 -4.47
N THR A 102 -9.57 20.53 -3.98
CA THR A 102 -10.00 20.46 -2.59
C THR A 102 -8.96 19.75 -1.73
N LEU A 103 -8.72 20.31 -0.53
CA LEU A 103 -7.85 19.71 0.48
C LEU A 103 -8.34 18.31 0.89
N TRP A 104 -9.66 18.09 0.91
CA TRP A 104 -10.23 16.81 1.29
C TRP A 104 -9.81 15.66 0.38
N ALA A 105 -9.69 15.91 -0.93
CA ALA A 105 -9.23 14.89 -1.87
C ALA A 105 -7.75 14.53 -1.63
N GLN A 106 -6.92 15.51 -1.24
CA GLN A 106 -5.51 15.29 -0.91
C GLN A 106 -5.37 14.51 0.39
N VAL A 107 -6.13 14.89 1.43
CA VAL A 107 -6.14 14.18 2.72
C VAL A 107 -6.63 12.73 2.52
N PHE A 108 -7.71 12.53 1.76
CA PHE A 108 -8.23 11.20 1.48
C PHE A 108 -7.20 10.33 0.72
N ALA A 109 -6.54 10.89 -0.31
CA ALA A 109 -5.48 10.18 -1.02
C ALA A 109 -4.31 9.81 -0.09
N ALA A 110 -3.89 10.73 0.78
CA ALA A 110 -2.84 10.46 1.76
C ALA A 110 -3.23 9.35 2.75
N LEU A 111 -4.46 9.34 3.25
CA LEU A 111 -4.97 8.29 4.13
C LEU A 111 -4.98 6.92 3.44
N VAL A 112 -5.38 6.86 2.18
CA VAL A 112 -5.37 5.62 1.40
C VAL A 112 -3.94 5.15 1.13
N ILE A 113 -3.01 6.05 0.82
CA ILE A 113 -1.59 5.70 0.68
C ILE A 113 -1.04 5.12 1.99
N LEU A 114 -1.30 5.77 3.13
CA LEU A 114 -0.87 5.28 4.43
C LEU A 114 -1.47 3.89 4.74
N PHE A 115 -2.75 3.70 4.46
CA PHE A 115 -3.41 2.41 4.58
C PHE A 115 -2.73 1.33 3.72
N LEU A 116 -2.45 1.63 2.45
CA LEU A 116 -1.80 0.68 1.53
C LEU A 116 -0.38 0.33 1.96
N ILE A 117 0.39 1.31 2.47
CA ILE A 117 1.73 1.07 3.01
C ILE A 117 1.63 0.17 4.24
N PHE A 118 0.75 0.52 5.17
CA PHE A 118 0.56 -0.23 6.41
C PHE A 118 0.12 -1.67 6.14
N HIS A 119 -0.86 -1.86 5.26
CA HIS A 119 -1.32 -3.18 4.84
C HIS A 119 -0.18 -3.99 4.20
N TRP A 120 0.59 -3.38 3.29
CA TRP A 120 1.72 -4.06 2.65
C TRP A 120 2.76 -4.50 3.68
N VAL A 121 3.13 -3.64 4.63
CA VAL A 121 4.08 -3.96 5.70
C VAL A 121 3.57 -5.10 6.57
N ILE A 122 2.28 -5.09 6.97
CA ILE A 122 1.70 -6.18 7.76
C ILE A 122 1.78 -7.51 7.01
N VAL A 123 1.40 -7.53 5.73
CA VAL A 123 1.44 -8.77 4.94
C VAL A 123 2.88 -9.26 4.76
N ALA A 124 3.83 -8.36 4.51
CA ALA A 124 5.24 -8.70 4.40
C ALA A 124 5.78 -9.32 5.71
N LEU A 125 5.49 -8.70 6.86
CA LEU A 125 5.89 -9.22 8.17
C LEU A 125 5.21 -10.56 8.49
N ALA A 126 3.95 -10.73 8.12
CA ALA A 126 3.23 -11.99 8.29
C ALA A 126 3.84 -13.13 7.48
N ILE A 127 4.37 -12.86 6.29
CA ILE A 127 5.06 -13.84 5.45
C ILE A 127 6.47 -14.15 5.98
N GLN A 128 7.17 -13.15 6.53
CA GLN A 128 8.54 -13.32 7.04
C GLN A 128 8.61 -13.93 8.44
N SER A 129 7.58 -13.70 9.28
CA SER A 129 7.61 -14.15 10.68
C SER A 129 7.77 -15.66 10.90
N PRO A 130 7.17 -16.57 10.11
CA PRO A 130 7.43 -18.00 10.25
C PRO A 130 8.88 -18.37 9.92
N LEU A 131 9.50 -17.71 8.94
CA LEU A 131 10.90 -17.95 8.56
C LEU A 131 11.86 -17.56 9.69
N LEU A 132 11.60 -16.43 10.34
CA LEU A 132 12.38 -15.98 11.50
C LEU A 132 12.29 -16.97 12.67
N GLN A 133 11.11 -17.54 12.92
CA GLN A 133 10.94 -18.56 13.96
C GLN A 133 11.71 -19.84 13.64
N ILE A 134 11.73 -20.28 12.38
CA ILE A 134 12.51 -21.45 11.95
C ILE A 134 14.00 -21.20 12.16
N MET A 135 14.52 -20.03 11.78
CA MET A 135 15.94 -19.69 11.97
C MET A 135 16.35 -19.65 13.44
N GLN A 136 15.52 -19.04 14.29
CA GLN A 136 15.76 -19.01 15.73
C GLN A 136 15.66 -20.41 16.36
N GLY A 137 14.73 -21.24 15.91
CA GLY A 137 14.57 -22.61 16.36
C GLY A 137 15.75 -23.52 15.99
N ILE A 138 16.39 -23.29 14.84
CA ILE A 138 17.61 -24.01 14.44
C ILE A 138 18.81 -23.54 15.27
N ASN A 139 18.98 -22.23 15.45
CA ASN A 139 20.11 -21.66 16.19
C ASN A 139 20.11 -21.99 17.71
N GLN A 140 18.96 -22.35 18.28
CA GLN A 140 18.87 -22.81 19.67
C GLN A 140 19.11 -24.33 19.84
N ARG A 141 19.16 -25.09 18.75
CA ARG A 141 19.34 -26.55 18.75
C ARG A 141 20.74 -27.00 18.33
N GLY A 142 21.57 -26.10 17.80
CA GLY A 142 23.00 -26.31 17.55
C GLY A 142 23.82 -25.71 18.69
#